data_AF-A0A6C0J5S8-F1
#
_entry.id   AF-A0A6C0J5S8-F1
#
_cell.length_a   1.000
_cell.length_b   1.000
_cell.length_c   1.000
_cell.angle_alpha   90.00
_cell.angle_beta   90.00
_cell.angle_gamma   90.00
#
_symmetry.space_group_name_H-M   'P 1'
#
loop_
_entity.id
_entity.type
_entity.pdbx_description
1 polymer ?
#
loop_
_entity_poly.entity_id
_entity_poly.type
_entity_poly.pdbx_seq_one_letter_code
_entity_poly.pdbx_strand_id
1 'polypeptide(L)'
;MRVSIKSKNLPNRSNGDQYFYIDDFNQVDEKVCLQYDKLNEKIYLEQLKLFNQITKKIKMSNIRIIEQPPAPIRPNNYEKLILWRKRHERLSVEDQTVSILYLLSKNIKIKLPNMYDDGIEPYNAIKKSNDISSQSREDKYIVAKHFVEKKFIENIIVDDESDELLGFNFLNRETSTDNTEDDNNIDNTKMICKHPEHHHIEEKVDHFNNFEREKRSFRKNSSRRKKYKSTSLYPNLDENKSHMNINLDREKENYFNRFSHSKMFMPNNYPEPSAPPSPPTYN
;
A
#
# COMPACT_ATOMS: atom_id res chain seq x y z
N MET A 1 -22.58 13.78 -0.89
CA MET A 1 -22.64 14.83 0.14
C MET A 1 -21.32 15.59 0.11
N ARG A 2 -21.33 16.92 -0.04
CA ARG A 2 -20.13 17.75 0.03
C ARG A 2 -19.84 18.03 1.51
N VAL A 3 -18.72 17.55 2.02
CA VAL A 3 -18.28 17.85 3.38
C VAL A 3 -17.89 19.34 3.42
N SER A 4 -18.68 20.11 4.16
CA SER A 4 -18.40 21.51 4.48
C SER A 4 -17.16 21.57 5.38
N ILE A 5 -16.07 22.17 4.90
CA ILE A 5 -14.77 22.31 5.60
C ILE A 5 -14.86 23.31 6.79
N LYS A 6 -16.06 23.76 7.17
CA LYS A 6 -16.23 24.92 8.07
C LYS A 6 -16.35 24.61 9.56
N SER A 7 -16.13 23.38 10.03
CA SER A 7 -16.13 23.12 11.47
C SER A 7 -15.08 22.11 11.91
N LYS A 8 -14.14 22.61 12.74
CA LYS A 8 -13.28 21.85 13.68
C LYS A 8 -12.10 21.08 13.08
N ASN A 9 -11.11 21.79 12.54
CA ASN A 9 -9.74 21.26 12.47
C ASN A 9 -8.90 22.05 13.46
N LEU A 10 -9.08 21.77 14.76
CA LEU A 10 -8.06 22.16 15.72
C LEU A 10 -6.87 21.22 15.47
N PRO A 11 -5.62 21.73 15.47
CA PRO A 11 -4.46 20.87 15.38
C PRO A 11 -4.52 19.87 16.54
N ASN A 12 -4.21 18.60 16.26
CA ASN A 12 -4.19 17.58 17.29
C ASN A 12 -2.97 17.85 18.20
N ARG A 13 -3.21 18.53 19.32
CA ARG A 13 -2.17 18.93 20.30
C ARG A 13 -1.78 17.80 21.26
N SER A 14 -2.36 16.60 21.13
CA SER A 14 -2.05 15.48 22.04
C SER A 14 -0.57 15.08 22.00
N ASN A 15 0.09 15.27 20.85
CA ASN A 15 1.51 14.99 20.66
C ASN A 15 2.43 16.15 21.08
N GLY A 16 1.90 17.23 21.65
CA GLY A 16 2.67 18.44 21.99
C GLY A 16 2.94 19.38 20.81
N ASP A 17 2.74 18.91 19.58
CA ASP A 17 2.94 19.70 18.36
C ASP A 17 1.72 20.53 17.94
N GLN A 18 1.98 21.54 17.11
CA GLN A 18 0.95 22.46 16.60
C GLN A 18 0.45 22.10 15.19
N TYR A 19 0.89 20.97 14.64
CA TYR A 19 0.60 20.57 13.28
C TYR A 19 -0.82 20.00 13.12
N PHE A 20 -1.36 20.17 11.91
CA PHE A 20 -2.60 19.58 11.46
C PHE A 20 -2.32 18.19 10.89
N TYR A 21 -2.67 17.15 11.65
CA TYR A 21 -2.60 15.76 11.21
C TYR A 21 -3.98 15.24 10.81
N ILE A 22 -3.98 14.28 9.88
CA ILE A 22 -5.19 13.58 9.45
C ILE A 22 -5.14 12.17 10.06
N ASP A 23 -6.15 11.84 10.85
CA ASP A 23 -6.24 10.55 11.54
C ASP A 23 -6.98 9.50 10.69
N ASP A 24 -8.04 9.89 9.97
CA ASP A 24 -8.81 8.99 9.10
C ASP A 24 -8.61 9.31 7.61
N PHE A 25 -7.76 8.53 6.94
CA PHE A 25 -7.50 8.68 5.51
C PHE A 25 -8.59 8.07 4.60
N ASN A 26 -9.57 7.33 5.15
CA ASN A 26 -10.63 6.72 4.34
C ASN A 26 -11.56 7.76 3.69
N GLN A 27 -11.76 8.89 4.36
CA GLN A 27 -12.75 9.91 3.98
C GLN A 27 -12.11 11.17 3.37
N VAL A 28 -10.79 11.17 3.21
CA VAL A 28 -10.02 12.37 2.94
C VAL A 28 -9.45 12.35 1.54
N ASP A 29 -9.73 13.43 0.80
CA ASP A 29 -9.18 13.67 -0.52
C ASP A 29 -7.73 14.19 -0.43
N GLU A 30 -6.95 13.91 -1.48
CA GLU A 30 -5.57 14.43 -1.64
C GLU A 30 -5.49 15.95 -1.54
N LYS A 31 -6.53 16.65 -2.01
CA LYS A 31 -6.60 18.12 -1.95
C LYS A 31 -6.60 18.64 -0.52
N VAL A 32 -7.26 17.94 0.40
CA VAL A 32 -7.31 18.31 1.82
C VAL A 32 -5.95 18.08 2.47
N CYS A 33 -5.29 16.96 2.15
CA CYS A 33 -3.92 16.69 2.61
C CYS A 33 -2.96 17.82 2.21
N LEU A 34 -2.98 18.20 0.93
CA LEU A 34 -2.14 19.29 0.42
C LEU A 34 -2.45 20.65 1.06
N GLN A 35 -3.71 20.91 1.41
CA GLN A 35 -4.09 22.13 2.13
C GLN A 35 -3.50 22.17 3.54
N TYR A 36 -3.59 21.07 4.29
CA TYR A 36 -2.97 20.99 5.62
C TYR A 36 -1.45 21.00 5.55
N ASP A 37 -0.84 20.36 4.56
CA ASP A 37 0.60 20.39 4.38
C ASP A 37 1.10 21.82 4.13
N LYS A 38 0.36 22.64 3.37
CA LYS A 38 0.67 24.07 3.22
C LYS A 38 0.57 24.87 4.52
N LEU A 39 -0.38 24.54 5.40
CA LEU A 39 -0.50 25.18 6.71
C LEU A 39 0.63 24.73 7.64
N ASN A 40 0.92 23.44 7.64
CA ASN A 40 2.00 22.86 8.42
C ASN A 40 3.36 23.38 8.00
N GLU A 41 3.58 23.60 6.70
CA GLU A 41 4.82 24.19 6.18
C GLU A 41 5.11 25.54 6.83
N LYS A 42 4.08 26.39 6.98
CA LYS A 42 4.23 27.69 7.62
C LYS A 42 4.67 27.56 9.07
N ILE A 43 3.99 26.67 9.82
CA ILE A 43 4.31 26.38 11.22
C ILE A 43 5.73 25.82 11.33
N TYR A 44 6.11 24.90 10.44
CA TYR A 44 7.44 24.29 10.40
C TYR A 44 8.53 25.33 10.17
N LEU A 45 8.35 26.23 9.20
CA LEU A 45 9.32 27.30 8.92
C LEU A 45 9.47 28.28 10.11
N GLU A 46 8.39 28.58 10.81
CA GLU A 46 8.43 29.41 12.03
C GLU A 46 9.19 28.70 13.16
N GLN A 47 8.88 27.43 13.41
CA GLN A 47 9.56 26.61 14.40
C GLN A 47 11.05 26.43 14.08
N LEU A 48 11.40 26.20 12.80
CA LEU A 48 12.77 26.06 12.34
C LEU A 48 13.56 27.35 12.52
N LYS A 49 12.96 28.52 12.24
CA LYS A 49 13.57 29.82 12.52
C LYS A 49 13.86 29.99 14.01
N LEU A 50 12.89 29.67 14.86
CA LEU A 50 13.05 29.75 16.31
C LEU A 50 14.16 28.82 16.80
N PHE A 51 14.16 27.57 16.34
CA PHE A 51 15.19 26.57 16.62
C PHE A 51 16.59 27.10 16.26
N ASN A 52 16.76 27.60 15.03
CA ASN A 52 18.05 28.15 14.58
C ASN A 52 18.52 29.36 15.41
N GLN A 53 17.59 30.25 15.80
CA GLN A 53 17.91 31.39 16.68
C GLN A 53 18.37 30.93 18.06
N ILE A 54 17.70 29.96 18.65
CA ILE A 54 18.05 29.40 19.96
C ILE A 54 19.39 28.69 19.88
N THR A 55 19.58 27.81 18.90
CA THR A 55 20.84 27.08 18.67
C THR A 55 22.01 28.04 18.46
N LYS A 56 21.82 29.15 17.73
CA LYS A 56 22.84 30.19 17.58
C LYS A 56 23.18 30.87 18.91
N LYS A 57 22.17 31.23 19.71
CA LYS A 57 22.36 31.85 21.03
C LYS A 57 23.09 30.93 22.00
N ILE A 58 22.74 29.64 22.00
CA ILE A 58 23.40 28.62 22.82
C ILE A 58 24.87 28.50 22.43
N LYS A 59 25.18 28.40 21.13
CA LYS A 59 26.56 28.33 20.62
C LYS A 59 27.41 29.55 21.01
N MET A 60 26.80 30.73 21.13
CA MET A 60 27.47 31.95 21.58
C MET A 60 27.59 32.06 23.11
N SER A 61 26.88 31.22 23.86
CA SER A 61 26.90 31.21 25.32
C SER A 61 27.94 30.24 25.86
N ASN A 62 28.38 30.44 27.10
CA ASN A 62 29.28 29.50 27.79
C ASN A 62 28.54 28.23 28.30
N ILE A 63 27.26 28.05 27.95
CA ILE A 63 26.44 26.91 28.36
C ILE A 63 26.71 25.75 27.41
N ARG A 64 27.23 24.64 27.94
CA ARG A 64 27.38 23.38 27.19
C ARG A 64 26.13 22.55 27.38
N ILE A 65 25.34 22.42 26.32
CA ILE A 65 24.23 21.47 26.29
C ILE A 65 24.81 20.08 25.97
N ILE A 66 24.53 19.11 26.85
CA ILE A 66 25.03 17.73 26.75
C ILE A 66 24.45 17.05 25.51
N GLU A 67 23.17 17.28 25.21
CA GLU A 67 22.48 16.72 24.05
C GLU A 67 21.59 17.78 23.41
N GLN A 68 21.87 18.14 22.16
CA GLN A 68 21.06 19.12 21.45
C GLN A 68 19.72 18.49 21.05
N PRO A 69 18.60 19.20 21.24
CA PRO A 69 17.32 18.70 20.75
C PRO A 69 17.39 18.52 19.24
N PRO A 70 16.76 17.46 18.69
CA PRO A 70 16.69 17.26 17.26
C PRO A 70 15.94 18.41 16.59
N ALA A 71 16.25 18.65 15.32
CA ALA A 71 15.50 19.60 14.51
C ALA A 71 14.01 19.17 14.47
N PRO A 72 13.07 20.14 14.37
CA PRO A 72 11.65 19.82 14.24
C PRO A 72 11.45 18.94 13.00
N ILE A 73 10.60 17.90 13.11
CA ILE A 73 10.30 17.02 12.00
C ILE A 73 9.25 17.70 11.11
N ARG A 74 9.47 17.68 9.80
CA ARG A 74 8.50 18.24 8.85
C ARG A 74 7.31 17.29 8.68
N PRO A 75 6.09 17.68 9.07
CA PRO A 75 4.91 16.83 8.88
C PRO A 75 4.50 16.79 7.41
N ASN A 76 4.05 15.62 6.94
CA ASN A 76 3.55 15.46 5.58
C ASN A 76 2.35 14.50 5.54
N ASN A 77 1.15 15.04 5.44
CA ASN A 77 -0.09 14.27 5.37
C ASN A 77 -0.26 13.60 4.01
N TYR A 78 0.18 14.23 2.92
CA TYR A 78 0.07 13.66 1.59
C TYR A 78 0.88 12.36 1.44
N GLU A 79 2.12 12.36 1.94
CA GLU A 79 2.94 11.14 1.96
C GLU A 79 2.34 10.06 2.85
N LYS A 80 1.80 10.45 4.01
CA LYS A 80 1.05 9.53 4.89
C LYS A 80 -0.16 8.92 4.17
N LEU A 81 -0.91 9.71 3.40
CA LEU A 81 -2.02 9.21 2.58
C LEU A 81 -1.54 8.21 1.52
N ILE A 82 -0.43 8.48 0.83
CA ILE A 82 0.14 7.55 -0.15
C ILE A 82 0.55 6.24 0.52
N LEU A 83 1.26 6.30 1.64
CA LEU A 83 1.66 5.12 2.40
C LEU A 83 0.43 4.33 2.89
N TRP A 84 -0.57 5.04 3.40
CA TRP A 84 -1.83 4.44 3.80
C TRP A 84 -2.49 3.69 2.64
N ARG A 85 -2.59 4.31 1.45
CA ARG A 85 -3.15 3.66 0.26
C ARG A 85 -2.37 2.42 -0.15
N LYS A 86 -1.04 2.46 -0.10
CA LYS A 86 -0.19 1.28 -0.40
C LYS A 86 -0.46 0.14 0.59
N ARG A 87 -0.61 0.45 1.88
CA ARG A 87 -0.91 -0.54 2.93
C ARG A 87 -2.31 -1.15 2.79
N HIS A 88 -3.26 -0.42 2.22
CA HIS A 88 -4.66 -0.84 2.06
C HIS A 88 -4.99 -1.30 0.63
N GLU A 89 -3.98 -1.45 -0.23
CA GLU A 89 -4.16 -2.00 -1.56
C GLU A 89 -4.54 -3.49 -1.45
N ARG A 90 -5.59 -3.90 -2.17
CA ARG A 90 -6.02 -5.29 -2.20
C ARG A 90 -5.08 -6.08 -3.09
N LEU A 91 -4.18 -6.84 -2.47
CA LEU A 91 -3.25 -7.74 -3.15
C LEU A 91 -3.73 -9.20 -3.00
N SER A 92 -3.20 -10.06 -3.88
CA SER A 92 -3.38 -11.51 -3.75
C SER A 92 -2.74 -11.99 -2.44
N VAL A 93 -3.57 -12.57 -1.56
CA VAL A 93 -3.12 -13.09 -0.25
C VAL A 93 -2.13 -14.23 -0.44
N GLU A 94 -2.36 -15.07 -1.44
CA GLU A 94 -1.47 -16.18 -1.80
C GLU A 94 -0.09 -15.67 -2.20
N ASP A 95 -0.01 -14.75 -3.17
CA ASP A 95 1.25 -14.18 -3.62
C ASP A 95 1.99 -13.45 -2.50
N GLN A 96 1.26 -12.72 -1.66
CA GLN A 96 1.85 -12.01 -0.53
C GLN A 96 2.45 -12.98 0.49
N THR A 97 1.74 -14.07 0.81
CA THR A 97 2.20 -15.09 1.76
C THR A 97 3.46 -15.78 1.25
N VAL A 98 3.45 -16.24 -0.02
CA VAL A 98 4.60 -16.87 -0.66
C VAL A 98 5.80 -15.92 -0.71
N SER A 99 5.56 -14.65 -1.04
CA SER A 99 6.60 -13.63 -1.10
C SER A 99 7.22 -13.34 0.27
N ILE A 100 6.42 -13.31 1.34
CA ILE A 100 6.91 -13.14 2.70
C ILE A 100 7.77 -14.34 3.12
N LEU A 101 7.29 -15.56 2.91
CA LEU A 101 8.04 -16.79 3.23
C LEU A 101 9.36 -16.85 2.47
N TYR A 102 9.35 -16.48 1.19
CA TYR A 102 10.56 -16.38 0.39
C TYR A 102 11.56 -15.37 0.96
N LEU A 103 11.12 -14.15 1.33
CA LEU A 103 11.99 -13.15 1.93
C LEU A 103 12.59 -13.62 3.27
N LEU A 104 11.78 -14.29 4.10
CA LEU A 104 12.23 -14.88 5.36
C LEU A 104 13.29 -15.97 5.14
N SER A 105 13.13 -16.80 4.10
CA SER A 105 14.13 -17.83 3.74
C SER A 105 15.50 -17.23 3.37
N LYS A 106 15.52 -15.98 2.91
CA LYS A 106 16.72 -15.21 2.60
C LYS A 106 17.21 -14.36 3.79
N ASN A 107 16.68 -14.59 5.00
CA ASN A 107 16.95 -13.84 6.22
C ASN A 107 16.63 -12.34 6.11
N ILE A 108 15.69 -11.96 5.25
CA ILE A 108 15.27 -10.56 5.11
C ILE A 108 14.13 -10.28 6.08
N LYS A 109 14.34 -9.32 6.98
CA LYS A 109 13.36 -8.95 8.01
C LYS A 109 12.12 -8.29 7.41
N ILE A 110 10.95 -8.72 7.89
CA ILE A 110 9.66 -8.11 7.58
C ILE A 110 9.26 -7.20 8.72
N LYS A 111 8.84 -5.98 8.38
CA LYS A 111 8.36 -5.01 9.37
C LYS A 111 6.95 -5.41 9.83
N LEU A 112 6.82 -5.76 11.11
CA LEU A 112 5.53 -6.02 11.73
C LEU A 112 4.90 -4.73 12.28
N PRO A 113 3.56 -4.67 12.38
CA PRO A 113 2.90 -3.54 13.03
C PRO A 113 3.39 -3.40 14.47
N ASN A 114 3.64 -2.15 14.89
CA ASN A 114 4.11 -1.77 16.22
C ASN A 114 5.55 -2.19 16.58
N MET A 115 6.32 -2.74 15.64
CA MET A 115 7.76 -2.94 15.84
C MET A 115 8.54 -1.75 15.30
N TYR A 116 9.53 -1.30 16.07
CA TYR A 116 10.48 -0.25 15.66
C TYR A 116 11.59 -0.78 14.73
N ASP A 117 11.54 -2.06 14.39
CA ASP A 117 12.56 -2.71 13.57
C ASP A 117 12.55 -2.22 12.12
N ASP A 118 13.76 -2.04 11.60
CA ASP A 118 14.00 -1.83 10.18
C ASP A 118 13.72 -3.12 9.41
N GLY A 119 12.75 -3.05 8.49
CA GLY A 119 12.32 -4.20 7.71
C GLY A 119 11.46 -3.81 6.51
N ILE A 120 11.22 -4.78 5.64
CA ILE A 120 10.35 -4.59 4.48
C ILE A 120 8.89 -4.55 4.94
N GLU A 121 8.16 -3.51 4.57
CA GLU A 121 6.71 -3.46 4.82
C GLU A 121 5.96 -4.55 4.03
N PRO A 122 4.93 -5.19 4.60
CA PRO A 122 4.23 -6.31 3.95
C PRO A 122 3.66 -6.01 2.56
N TYR A 123 3.22 -4.77 2.29
CA TYR A 123 2.72 -4.39 0.96
C TYR A 123 3.83 -4.36 -0.09
N ASN A 124 5.09 -4.19 0.30
CA ASN A 124 6.24 -4.19 -0.59
C ASN A 124 6.81 -5.61 -0.82
N ALA A 125 6.35 -6.62 -0.07
CA ALA A 125 6.92 -7.96 -0.09
C ALA A 125 6.88 -8.59 -1.49
N ILE A 126 5.75 -8.50 -2.19
CA ILE A 126 5.59 -9.07 -3.55
C ILE A 126 6.63 -8.46 -4.49
N LYS A 127 6.72 -7.13 -4.53
CA LYS A 127 7.65 -6.43 -5.41
C LYS A 127 9.10 -6.82 -5.09
N LYS A 128 9.50 -6.73 -3.82
CA LYS A 128 10.89 -7.01 -3.44
C LYS A 128 11.26 -8.48 -3.66
N SER A 129 10.34 -9.41 -3.40
CA SER A 129 10.56 -10.83 -3.67
C SER A 129 10.77 -11.08 -5.17
N ASN A 130 9.99 -10.44 -6.04
CA ASN A 130 10.15 -10.55 -7.49
C ASN A 130 11.49 -9.98 -7.96
N ASP A 131 11.91 -8.85 -7.41
CA ASP A 131 13.19 -8.22 -7.74
C ASP A 131 14.35 -9.18 -7.41
N ILE A 132 14.32 -9.77 -6.21
CA ILE A 132 15.36 -10.71 -5.75
C ILE A 132 15.30 -12.03 -6.54
N SER A 133 14.11 -12.62 -6.74
CA SER A 133 13.97 -13.88 -7.47
C SER A 133 14.38 -13.76 -8.94
N SER A 134 14.15 -12.61 -9.55
CA SER A 134 14.60 -12.32 -10.92
C SER A 134 16.13 -12.23 -10.99
N GLN A 135 16.76 -11.66 -9.95
CA GLN A 135 18.22 -11.59 -9.86
C GLN A 135 18.85 -12.95 -9.60
N SER A 136 18.29 -13.76 -8.70
CA SER A 136 18.79 -15.11 -8.38
C SER A 136 18.35 -16.19 -9.37
N ARG A 137 17.38 -15.90 -10.25
CA ARG A 137 16.73 -16.86 -11.17
C ARG A 137 16.11 -18.06 -10.46
N GLU A 138 15.54 -17.82 -9.28
CA GLU A 138 14.92 -18.86 -8.46
C GLU A 138 13.38 -18.80 -8.58
N ASP A 139 12.75 -19.97 -8.44
CA ASP A 139 11.30 -20.03 -8.24
C ASP A 139 10.96 -19.80 -6.76
N LYS A 140 10.24 -18.71 -6.50
CA LYS A 140 9.80 -18.31 -5.16
C LYS A 140 8.99 -19.39 -4.46
N TYR A 141 8.13 -20.09 -5.19
CA TYR A 141 7.24 -21.11 -4.60
C TYR A 141 8.04 -22.30 -4.09
N ILE A 142 9.02 -22.75 -4.87
CA ILE A 142 9.89 -23.89 -4.51
C ILE A 142 10.72 -23.54 -3.27
N VAL A 143 11.34 -22.36 -3.27
CA VAL A 143 12.18 -21.91 -2.15
C VAL A 143 11.34 -21.71 -0.88
N ALA A 144 10.16 -21.07 -0.99
CA ALA A 144 9.26 -20.88 0.15
C ALA A 144 8.77 -22.23 0.71
N LYS A 145 8.41 -23.19 -0.16
CA LYS A 145 8.01 -24.54 0.24
C LYS A 145 9.12 -25.24 1.02
N HIS A 146 10.33 -25.27 0.47
CA HIS A 146 11.49 -25.90 1.13
C HIS A 146 11.82 -25.23 2.47
N PHE A 147 11.67 -23.91 2.58
CA PHE A 147 11.87 -23.18 3.83
C PHE A 147 10.88 -23.62 4.92
N VAL A 148 9.60 -23.75 4.59
CA VAL A 148 8.56 -24.20 5.53
C VAL A 148 8.80 -25.66 5.94
N GLU A 149 9.09 -26.54 4.99
CA GLU A 149 9.40 -27.95 5.27
C GLU A 149 10.60 -28.09 6.21
N LYS A 150 11.68 -27.34 5.95
CA LYS A 150 12.86 -27.31 6.82
C LYS A 150 12.52 -26.85 8.24
N LYS A 151 11.76 -25.76 8.39
CA LYS A 151 11.37 -25.22 9.70
C LYS A 151 10.44 -26.16 10.47
N PHE A 152 9.56 -26.87 9.77
CA PHE A 152 8.69 -27.86 10.38
C PHE A 152 9.48 -29.05 10.95
N ILE A 153 10.49 -29.53 10.22
CA ILE A 153 11.39 -30.60 10.69
C ILE A 153 12.19 -30.13 11.91
N GLU A 154 12.74 -28.92 11.89
CA GLU A 154 13.47 -28.35 13.02
C GLU A 154 12.62 -28.31 14.30
N ASN A 155 11.31 -28.02 14.19
CA ASN A 155 10.43 -27.97 15.35
C ASN A 155 10.09 -29.36 15.91
N ILE A 156 9.93 -30.38 15.05
CA ILE A 156 9.59 -31.75 15.50
C ILE A 156 10.74 -32.38 16.30
N ILE A 157 11.99 -32.14 15.91
CA ILE A 157 13.15 -32.77 16.54
C ILE A 157 13.39 -32.23 17.97
N VAL A 158 12.91 -31.02 18.29
CA VAL A 158 13.09 -30.41 19.61
C VAL A 158 12.16 -31.01 20.68
N ASP A 159 11.03 -31.58 20.28
CA ASP A 159 10.02 -32.10 21.21
C ASP A 159 10.39 -33.49 21.79
N ASP A 160 11.30 -34.25 21.16
CA ASP A 160 11.69 -35.60 21.62
C ASP A 160 12.91 -35.60 22.59
N GLU A 161 13.60 -34.47 22.80
CA GLU A 161 14.82 -34.43 23.64
C GLU A 161 14.82 -33.39 24.77
N SER A 162 13.70 -32.76 25.15
CA SER A 162 13.74 -31.78 26.25
C SER A 162 12.50 -31.72 27.15
N ASP A 163 12.44 -32.67 28.11
CA ASP A 163 11.74 -32.47 29.38
C ASP A 163 12.66 -31.85 30.47
N GLU A 164 13.80 -31.28 30.06
CA GLU A 164 14.69 -30.58 30.98
C GLU A 164 15.25 -29.29 30.34
N LEU A 165 14.68 -28.16 30.80
CA LEU A 165 15.29 -26.83 30.87
C LEU A 165 15.90 -26.25 29.58
N LEU A 166 15.26 -25.22 29.02
CA LEU A 166 15.84 -23.96 28.50
C LEU A 166 14.70 -23.19 27.80
N GLY A 167 14.22 -22.05 28.32
CA GLY A 167 15.02 -20.83 28.38
C GLY A 167 15.05 -20.16 27.00
N PHE A 168 13.92 -19.57 26.59
CA PHE A 168 13.80 -18.74 25.38
C PHE A 168 14.85 -17.61 25.37
N ASN A 169 16.01 -17.87 24.75
CA ASN A 169 16.98 -16.85 24.40
C ASN A 169 16.85 -16.51 22.91
N PHE A 170 15.78 -15.78 22.57
CA PHE A 170 15.75 -14.95 21.37
C PHE A 170 16.51 -13.66 21.69
N LEU A 171 17.84 -13.62 21.53
CA LEU A 171 18.57 -12.38 21.21
C LEU A 171 20.03 -12.67 20.83
N ASN A 172 20.49 -11.91 19.84
CA ASN A 172 21.88 -11.60 19.47
C ASN A 172 22.66 -12.62 18.63
N ARG A 173 22.67 -12.36 17.32
CA ARG A 173 23.92 -12.47 16.55
C ARG A 173 24.02 -11.29 15.58
N GLU A 174 24.73 -10.26 16.02
CA GLU A 174 25.30 -9.25 15.14
C GLU A 174 26.41 -9.90 14.33
N THR A 175 26.32 -9.81 13.00
CA THR A 175 27.49 -9.91 12.14
C THR A 175 27.47 -8.72 11.20
N SER A 176 28.28 -7.73 11.57
CA SER A 176 28.83 -6.69 10.74
C SER A 176 29.62 -7.30 9.58
N THR A 177 29.25 -6.95 8.35
CA THR A 177 30.19 -6.82 7.24
C THR A 177 29.75 -5.63 6.38
N ASP A 178 30.52 -4.56 6.50
CA ASP A 178 30.63 -3.46 5.55
C ASP A 178 31.24 -3.97 4.24
N ASN A 179 30.72 -3.44 3.13
CA ASN A 179 31.45 -2.90 1.97
C ASN A 179 30.55 -2.88 0.70
N THR A 180 30.10 -1.66 0.40
CA THR A 180 30.15 -0.92 -0.89
C THR A 180 29.83 -1.66 -2.20
N GLU A 181 28.92 -1.09 -3.00
CA GLU A 181 29.30 -0.24 -4.15
C GLU A 181 28.08 0.45 -4.79
N ASP A 182 28.35 1.65 -5.30
CA ASP A 182 27.46 2.56 -6.01
C ASP A 182 26.84 1.92 -7.26
N ASP A 183 25.54 2.18 -7.48
CA ASP A 183 24.98 2.19 -8.82
C ASP A 183 23.87 3.23 -8.92
N ASN A 184 24.27 4.46 -9.28
CA ASN A 184 23.38 5.55 -9.64
C ASN A 184 22.86 5.32 -11.06
N ASN A 185 21.79 4.55 -11.19
CA ASN A 185 20.94 4.62 -12.38
C ASN A 185 19.59 5.21 -11.98
N ILE A 186 19.58 6.55 -11.85
CA ILE A 186 18.39 7.33 -11.52
C ILE A 186 17.52 7.39 -12.77
N ASP A 187 16.55 6.50 -12.81
CA ASP A 187 15.40 6.62 -13.70
C ASP A 187 14.61 7.88 -13.28
N ASN A 188 14.80 8.97 -14.03
CA ASN A 188 14.24 10.32 -13.79
C ASN A 188 12.70 10.39 -13.76
N THR A 189 12.01 9.25 -13.87
CA THR A 189 10.56 9.13 -13.83
C THR A 189 10.00 8.71 -12.47
N LYS A 190 10.87 8.43 -11.46
CA LYS A 190 10.43 7.93 -10.16
C LYS A 190 11.09 8.69 -9.01
N MET A 191 10.36 9.62 -8.40
CA MET A 191 10.71 10.25 -7.12
C MET A 191 10.60 9.21 -5.98
N ILE A 192 11.55 8.28 -5.89
CA ILE A 192 11.76 7.42 -4.72
C ILE A 192 13.04 7.92 -4.05
N CYS A 193 12.96 9.06 -3.37
CA CYS A 193 14.03 9.52 -2.52
C CYS A 193 13.91 8.84 -1.15
N LYS A 194 15.03 8.33 -0.61
CA LYS A 194 15.09 7.76 0.75
C LYS A 194 14.91 8.83 1.85
N HIS A 195 15.14 10.10 1.52
CA HIS A 195 15.03 11.25 2.43
C HIS A 195 14.08 12.32 1.87
N PRO A 196 12.75 12.15 2.05
CA PRO A 196 11.72 13.00 1.42
C PRO A 196 11.69 14.45 1.94
N GLU A 197 12.44 14.72 3.00
CA GLU A 197 12.48 15.98 3.73
C GLU A 197 13.23 17.09 2.98
N HIS A 198 14.15 16.71 2.09
CA HIS A 198 14.97 17.66 1.32
C HIS A 198 14.28 18.26 0.09
N HIS A 199 13.14 17.70 -0.33
CA HIS A 199 12.43 18.23 -1.50
C HIS A 199 11.57 19.44 -1.13
N HIS A 200 11.77 20.54 -1.87
CA HIS A 200 10.95 21.72 -1.74
C HIS A 200 9.51 21.44 -2.19
N ILE A 201 8.54 22.16 -1.64
CA ILE A 201 7.12 21.93 -1.96
C ILE A 201 6.83 22.14 -3.46
N GLU A 202 7.58 23.05 -4.10
CA GLU A 202 7.46 23.37 -5.51
C GLU A 202 7.84 22.18 -6.40
N GLU A 203 8.94 21.47 -6.09
CA GLU A 203 9.37 20.26 -6.80
C GLU A 203 8.30 19.16 -6.75
N LYS A 204 7.62 19.04 -5.61
CA LYS A 204 6.51 18.08 -5.42
C LYS A 204 5.28 18.46 -6.25
N VAL A 205 4.96 19.75 -6.31
CA VAL A 205 3.86 20.29 -7.14
C VAL A 205 4.13 20.08 -8.63
N ASP A 206 5.36 20.30 -9.07
CA ASP A 206 5.76 20.13 -10.48
C ASP A 206 5.74 18.65 -10.89
N HIS A 207 6.27 17.77 -10.05
CA HIS A 207 6.16 16.33 -10.26
C HIS A 207 4.69 15.90 -10.40
N PHE A 208 3.79 16.40 -9.54
CA PHE A 208 2.37 16.07 -9.61
C PHE A 208 1.70 16.59 -10.90
N ASN A 209 2.00 17.82 -11.30
CA ASN A 209 1.47 18.41 -12.53
C ASN A 209 1.92 17.62 -13.77
N ASN A 210 3.16 17.13 -13.76
CA ASN A 210 3.69 16.28 -14.83
C ASN A 210 3.05 14.89 -14.83
N PHE A 211 2.88 14.26 -13.66
CA PHE A 211 2.22 12.96 -13.54
C PHE A 211 0.75 12.98 -14.00
N GLU A 212 0.00 14.03 -13.66
CA GLU A 212 -1.38 14.23 -14.15
C GLU A 212 -1.42 14.44 -15.67
N ARG A 213 -0.42 15.12 -16.23
CA ARG A 213 -0.28 15.31 -17.68
C ARG A 213 -0.04 13.98 -18.39
N GLU A 214 0.83 13.13 -17.86
CA GLU A 214 1.13 11.79 -18.40
C GLU A 214 -0.09 10.85 -18.36
N LYS A 215 -0.83 10.84 -17.24
CA LYS A 215 -2.09 10.08 -17.13
C LYS A 215 -3.11 10.50 -18.19
N ARG A 216 -3.21 11.80 -18.48
CA ARG A 216 -4.12 12.32 -19.51
C ARG A 216 -3.68 11.92 -20.92
N SER A 217 -2.38 11.88 -21.21
CA SER A 217 -1.88 11.40 -22.51
C SER A 217 -2.13 9.89 -22.71
N PHE A 218 -1.98 9.07 -21.67
CA PHE A 218 -2.28 7.64 -21.76
C PHE A 218 -3.76 7.37 -22.06
N ARG A 219 -4.68 8.13 -21.45
CA ARG A 219 -6.12 8.01 -21.73
C ARG A 219 -6.46 8.34 -23.19
N LYS A 220 -5.86 9.40 -23.76
CA LYS A 220 -6.08 9.79 -25.17
C LYS A 220 -5.58 8.74 -26.17
N ASN A 221 -4.52 8.00 -25.83
CA ASN A 221 -3.99 6.96 -26.71
C ASN A 221 -4.79 5.65 -26.64
N SER A 222 -5.43 5.34 -25.51
CA SER A 222 -6.30 4.15 -25.39
C SER A 222 -7.59 4.25 -26.23
N SER A 223 -8.06 5.47 -26.53
CA SER A 223 -9.28 5.72 -27.32
C SER A 223 -9.09 5.56 -28.84
N ARG A 224 -7.86 5.30 -29.32
CA ARG A 224 -7.54 5.11 -30.75
C ARG A 224 -7.40 3.64 -31.16
N ARG A 225 -8.09 2.71 -30.49
CA ARG A 225 -8.30 1.36 -31.05
C ARG A 225 -9.26 1.47 -32.24
N LYS A 226 -8.70 1.36 -33.44
CA LYS A 226 -9.40 1.31 -34.73
C LYS A 226 -10.56 0.31 -34.65
N LYS A 227 -11.79 0.79 -34.90
CA LYS A 227 -12.94 -0.06 -35.20
C LYS A 227 -12.61 -0.88 -36.44
N TYR A 228 -12.20 -2.13 -36.27
CA TYR A 228 -12.33 -3.11 -37.33
C TYR A 228 -13.83 -3.35 -37.53
N LYS A 229 -14.33 -3.13 -38.75
CA LYS A 229 -15.68 -3.46 -39.17
C LYS A 229 -15.85 -4.97 -39.02
N SER A 230 -16.54 -5.43 -37.98
CA SER A 230 -17.07 -6.78 -37.94
C SER A 230 -18.23 -6.85 -38.92
N THR A 231 -18.04 -7.56 -40.02
CA THR A 231 -19.09 -8.05 -40.90
C THR A 231 -20.04 -8.91 -40.08
N SER A 232 -21.23 -8.40 -39.75
CA SER A 232 -22.28 -9.17 -39.10
C SER A 232 -22.95 -10.07 -40.14
N LEU A 233 -22.94 -11.37 -39.88
CA LEU A 233 -23.52 -12.41 -40.72
C LEU A 233 -24.85 -12.87 -40.12
N TYR A 234 -25.78 -11.94 -39.91
CA TYR A 234 -27.18 -12.26 -39.59
C TYR A 234 -28.12 -11.24 -40.26
N PRO A 235 -29.23 -11.69 -40.90
CA PRO A 235 -30.16 -10.79 -41.57
C PRO A 235 -31.02 -10.00 -40.57
N ASN A 236 -31.33 -8.77 -40.96
CA ASN A 236 -32.30 -7.87 -40.32
C ASN A 236 -33.66 -8.57 -40.12
N LEU A 237 -34.22 -8.38 -38.93
CA LEU A 237 -35.66 -8.42 -38.69
C LEU A 237 -36.10 -7.01 -38.29
N ASP A 238 -37.00 -6.49 -39.11
CA ASP A 238 -37.59 -5.17 -39.03
C ASP A 238 -38.55 -5.00 -37.83
N GLU A 239 -38.81 -3.72 -37.55
CA GLU A 239 -40.03 -3.17 -36.95
C GLU A 239 -40.35 -3.50 -35.48
N ASN A 240 -40.13 -2.49 -34.61
CA ASN A 240 -41.25 -1.66 -34.14
C ASN A 240 -40.75 -0.47 -33.31
N LYS A 241 -41.01 0.74 -33.80
CA LYS A 241 -40.93 2.00 -33.05
C LYS A 241 -42.26 2.21 -32.34
N SER A 242 -42.26 2.30 -31.01
CA SER A 242 -43.31 2.99 -30.28
C SER A 242 -42.71 3.89 -29.21
N HIS A 243 -43.33 5.07 -29.14
CA HIS A 243 -43.01 6.20 -28.27
C HIS A 243 -43.06 5.84 -26.78
N MET A 244 -42.23 6.51 -25.96
CA MET A 244 -42.70 7.24 -24.77
C MET A 244 -41.56 8.13 -24.23
N ASN A 245 -41.84 9.43 -24.19
CA ASN A 245 -41.15 10.45 -23.40
C ASN A 245 -41.84 10.50 -22.04
N ILE A 246 -41.13 10.33 -20.91
CA ILE A 246 -41.55 10.89 -19.62
C ILE A 246 -40.33 11.36 -18.83
N ASN A 247 -40.41 12.61 -18.40
CA ASN A 247 -39.52 13.37 -17.52
C ASN A 247 -39.83 13.09 -16.03
N LEU A 248 -38.93 13.58 -15.17
CA LEU A 248 -39.10 13.96 -13.75
C LEU A 248 -38.93 12.90 -12.64
N ASP A 249 -37.86 13.13 -11.87
CA ASP A 249 -37.84 13.42 -10.42
C ASP A 249 -38.80 12.71 -9.44
N ARG A 250 -38.18 11.94 -8.52
CA ARG A 250 -38.55 11.53 -7.14
C ARG A 250 -38.01 10.11 -6.93
N GLU A 251 -37.38 9.69 -5.84
CA GLU A 251 -37.51 10.09 -4.45
C GLU A 251 -36.29 9.58 -3.66
N LYS A 252 -35.93 10.33 -2.61
CA LYS A 252 -35.14 9.83 -1.49
C LYS A 252 -35.99 8.82 -0.74
N GLU A 253 -35.42 7.67 -0.38
CA GLU A 253 -35.57 6.97 0.92
C GLU A 253 -35.05 5.52 0.80
N ASN A 254 -34.68 4.95 1.95
CA ASN A 254 -34.17 3.58 2.17
C ASN A 254 -32.65 3.35 2.05
N TYR A 255 -31.89 4.14 2.81
CA TYR A 255 -30.76 3.59 3.57
C TYR A 255 -31.26 3.32 5.00
N PHE A 256 -30.89 2.17 5.58
CA PHE A 256 -31.35 1.57 6.85
C PHE A 256 -32.54 0.60 6.77
N ASN A 257 -32.28 -0.60 6.23
CA ASN A 257 -32.63 -1.89 6.85
C ASN A 257 -32.36 -3.02 5.87
N ARG A 258 -31.22 -3.73 6.03
CA ARG A 258 -30.98 -5.10 5.54
C ARG A 258 -29.59 -5.60 5.98
N PHE A 259 -29.40 -5.73 7.29
CA PHE A 259 -28.40 -6.63 7.86
C PHE A 259 -29.07 -7.46 8.95
N SER A 260 -29.93 -8.37 8.52
CA SER A 260 -30.42 -9.44 9.37
C SER A 260 -31.00 -10.54 8.47
N HIS A 261 -30.28 -11.65 8.42
CA HIS A 261 -30.69 -12.98 7.97
C HIS A 261 -30.84 -13.18 6.45
N SER A 262 -29.76 -13.68 5.83
CA SER A 262 -29.90 -14.58 4.69
C SER A 262 -29.17 -15.87 5.01
N LYS A 263 -29.93 -16.86 5.49
CA LYS A 263 -29.55 -18.27 5.41
C LYS A 263 -29.47 -18.60 3.92
N MET A 264 -28.28 -18.93 3.41
CA MET A 264 -28.16 -19.45 2.05
C MET A 264 -28.84 -20.82 2.00
N PHE A 265 -30.09 -20.85 1.53
CA PHE A 265 -30.68 -22.04 0.95
C PHE A 265 -30.03 -22.24 -0.42
N MET A 266 -29.23 -23.30 -0.56
CA MET A 266 -28.82 -23.82 -1.86
C MET A 266 -30.00 -24.67 -2.41
N PRO A 267 -30.60 -24.32 -3.55
CA PRO A 267 -31.50 -25.23 -4.22
C PRO A 267 -30.68 -26.35 -4.86
N ASN A 268 -30.75 -27.56 -4.28
CA ASN A 268 -30.33 -28.80 -4.92
C ASN A 268 -31.24 -29.06 -6.12
N ASN A 269 -30.83 -28.63 -7.31
CA ASN A 269 -31.35 -29.10 -8.60
C ASN A 269 -30.28 -28.90 -9.67
N TYR A 270 -29.19 -29.66 -9.56
CA TYR A 270 -28.35 -29.97 -10.70
C TYR A 270 -28.79 -31.33 -11.24
N PRO A 271 -29.20 -31.45 -12.52
CA PRO A 271 -29.41 -32.76 -13.12
C PRO A 271 -28.08 -33.52 -13.14
N GLU A 272 -28.10 -34.75 -12.65
CA GLU A 272 -26.95 -35.65 -12.67
C GLU A 272 -26.46 -35.84 -14.12
N PRO A 273 -25.14 -35.84 -14.37
CA PRO A 273 -24.60 -36.14 -15.68
C PRO A 273 -24.91 -37.60 -16.06
N SER A 274 -25.56 -37.77 -17.21
CA SER A 274 -25.91 -39.07 -17.78
C SER A 274 -24.66 -39.95 -17.95
N ALA A 275 -24.73 -41.19 -17.48
CA ALA A 275 -23.64 -42.16 -17.65
C ALA A 275 -23.31 -42.38 -19.14
N PRO A 276 -22.03 -42.54 -19.50
CA PRO A 276 -21.63 -42.78 -20.88
C PRO A 276 -22.17 -44.13 -21.38
N PRO A 277 -22.50 -44.26 -22.67
CA PRO A 277 -23.03 -45.49 -23.25
C PRO A 277 -22.01 -46.63 -23.20
N SER A 278 -22.51 -47.84 -22.94
CA SER A 278 -21.70 -49.06 -22.92
C SER A 278 -21.08 -49.34 -24.30
N PRO A 279 -19.84 -49.85 -24.34
CA PRO A 279 -19.18 -50.19 -25.60
C PRO A 279 -19.89 -51.34 -26.33
N PRO A 280 -19.86 -51.37 -27.67
CA PRO A 280 -20.52 -52.40 -28.46
C PRO A 280 -19.85 -53.77 -28.25
N THR A 281 -20.66 -54.77 -27.96
CA THR A 281 -20.24 -56.17 -27.97
C THR A 281 -20.19 -56.65 -29.42
N TYR A 282 -19.01 -57.04 -29.88
CA TYR A 282 -18.84 -57.73 -31.15
C TYR A 282 -19.23 -59.21 -30.98
N ASN A 283 -20.18 -59.68 -31.79
CA ASN A 283 -20.46 -61.10 -32.02
C ASN A 283 -19.72 -61.58 -33.26
#